data_AF-A0A0P0LI52-F1
#
_entry.id   AF-A0A0P0LI52-F1
#
_cell.length_a   1.000
_cell.length_b   1.000
_cell.length_c   1.000
_cell.angle_alpha   90.00
_cell.angle_beta   90.00
_cell.angle_gamma   90.00
#
_symmetry.space_group_name_H-M   'P 1'
#
loop_
_entity.id
_entity.type
_entity.pdbx_description
1 polymer ?
#
loop_
_entity_poly.entity_id
_entity_poly.type
_entity_poly.pdbx_seq_one_letter_code
_entity_poly.pdbx_strand_id
1 'polypeptide(L)'
;MKASFSKVVGFWFTLMSITPTQADGLLDFTLFSPPEVSQRRLPEPEVSWLVRPNASNFCQQAQPKDGFVSRPEGCVYWQIQASRCTIVTTGQTTHSQLGHLFVHCLQAR
;
A
#
# COMPACT_ATOMS: atom_id res chain seq x y z
N MET A 1 -2.70 75.27 2.56
CA MET A 1 -1.69 74.22 2.28
C MET A 1 -2.45 72.95 1.88
N LYS A 2 -2.23 72.44 0.67
CA LYS A 2 -2.89 71.23 0.13
C LYS A 2 -2.17 69.99 0.66
N ALA A 3 -2.88 69.09 1.34
CA ALA A 3 -2.38 67.76 1.67
C ALA A 3 -2.99 66.74 0.70
N SER A 4 -2.12 66.06 -0.06
CA SER A 4 -2.46 64.99 -0.98
C SER A 4 -2.60 63.68 -0.20
N PHE A 5 -3.75 63.02 -0.28
CA PHE A 5 -3.98 61.69 0.28
C PHE A 5 -3.77 60.65 -0.82
N SER A 6 -2.62 59.95 -0.80
CA SER A 6 -2.38 58.82 -1.69
C SER A 6 -2.89 57.54 -1.01
N LYS A 7 -3.84 56.87 -1.68
CA LYS A 7 -4.47 55.62 -1.23
C LYS A 7 -3.47 54.47 -1.36
N VAL A 8 -3.07 53.87 -0.24
CA VAL A 8 -2.47 52.52 -0.26
C VAL A 8 -3.61 51.52 -0.18
N VAL A 9 -4.08 51.06 -1.35
CA VAL A 9 -4.95 49.88 -1.45
C VAL A 9 -4.08 48.66 -1.17
N GLY A 10 -4.15 48.14 0.05
CA GLY A 10 -3.48 46.90 0.46
C GLY A 10 -4.13 45.70 -0.23
N PHE A 11 -3.42 45.16 -1.22
CA PHE A 11 -3.80 43.95 -1.94
C PHE A 11 -3.47 42.74 -1.05
N TRP A 12 -4.46 42.24 -0.30
CA TRP A 12 -4.37 40.96 0.39
C TRP A 12 -4.56 39.83 -0.63
N PHE A 13 -3.53 39.47 -1.37
CA PHE A 13 -3.50 38.20 -2.12
C PHE A 13 -3.28 37.06 -1.12
N THR A 14 -4.36 36.44 -0.65
CA THR A 14 -4.30 35.17 0.06
C THR A 14 -3.88 34.10 -0.95
N LEU A 15 -2.61 33.68 -0.95
CA LEU A 15 -2.16 32.51 -1.70
C LEU A 15 -2.86 31.26 -1.12
N MET A 16 -3.88 30.75 -1.81
CA MET A 16 -4.37 29.39 -1.58
C MET A 16 -3.30 28.41 -2.09
N SER A 17 -2.51 27.85 -1.17
CA SER A 17 -1.61 26.76 -1.48
C SER A 17 -2.44 25.52 -1.84
N ILE A 18 -2.40 25.10 -3.11
CA ILE A 18 -3.03 23.86 -3.56
C ILE A 18 -2.18 22.70 -3.00
N THR A 19 -2.58 22.11 -1.88
CA THR A 19 -1.95 20.88 -1.41
C THR A 19 -2.37 19.72 -2.34
N PRO A 20 -1.45 18.96 -2.94
CA PRO A 20 -1.82 17.77 -3.68
C PRO A 20 -2.49 16.78 -2.72
N THR A 21 -3.70 16.34 -3.06
CA THR A 21 -4.37 15.24 -2.35
C THR A 21 -3.62 13.94 -2.68
N GLN A 22 -3.02 13.31 -1.68
CA GLN A 22 -2.41 11.99 -1.84
C GLN A 22 -3.55 10.97 -1.81
N ALA A 23 -3.62 10.10 -2.83
CA ALA A 23 -4.57 9.00 -2.83
C ALA A 23 -4.28 8.10 -1.62
N ASP A 24 -5.33 7.74 -0.87
CA ASP A 24 -5.21 6.77 0.20
C ASP A 24 -4.77 5.43 -0.41
N GLY A 25 -3.60 4.93 0.00
CA GLY A 25 -3.06 3.67 -0.51
C GLY A 25 -3.95 2.46 -0.19
N LEU A 26 -4.88 2.60 0.77
CA LEU A 26 -5.90 1.60 1.06
C LEU A 26 -6.96 1.52 -0.04
N LEU A 27 -7.18 2.61 -0.76
CA LEU A 27 -8.15 2.78 -1.85
C LEU A 27 -7.49 2.65 -3.22
N ASP A 28 -6.59 1.68 -3.36
CA ASP A 28 -6.05 1.28 -4.65
C ASP A 28 -7.12 0.50 -5.43
N PHE A 29 -7.74 1.13 -6.42
CA PHE A 29 -8.72 0.49 -7.30
C PHE A 29 -8.12 -0.01 -8.61
N THR A 30 -6.78 -0.08 -8.70
CA THR A 30 -6.14 -0.61 -9.91
C THR A 30 -6.47 -2.09 -10.07
N LEU A 31 -6.94 -2.46 -11.25
CA LEU A 31 -7.23 -3.85 -11.56
C LEU A 31 -5.93 -4.65 -11.62
N PHE A 32 -5.89 -5.77 -10.92
CA PHE A 32 -4.83 -6.76 -11.03
C PHE A 32 -5.37 -8.01 -11.73
N SER A 33 -4.52 -8.65 -12.54
CA SER A 33 -4.83 -9.92 -13.19
C SER A 33 -4.03 -11.02 -12.49
N PRO A 34 -4.68 -11.92 -11.72
CA PRO A 34 -4.01 -13.07 -11.15
C PRO A 34 -3.40 -13.93 -12.27
N PRO A 35 -2.21 -14.53 -12.05
CA PRO A 35 -1.63 -15.44 -13.02
C PRO A 35 -2.48 -16.72 -13.17
N GLU A 36 -2.53 -17.23 -14.39
CA GLU A 36 -3.08 -18.55 -14.71
C GLU A 36 -2.36 -19.64 -13.91
N VAL A 37 -3.04 -20.76 -13.62
CA VAL A 37 -2.48 -21.83 -12.76
C VAL A 37 -1.11 -22.30 -13.22
N SER A 38 -0.90 -22.44 -14.54
CA SER A 38 0.37 -22.86 -15.13
C SER A 38 1.50 -21.83 -15.02
N GLN A 39 1.17 -20.57 -14.71
CA GLN A 39 2.12 -19.46 -14.59
C GLN A 39 2.43 -19.12 -13.12
N ARG A 40 1.73 -19.75 -12.17
CA ARG A 40 1.94 -19.53 -10.74
C ARG A 40 3.24 -20.18 -10.30
N ARG A 41 4.02 -19.45 -9.49
CA ARG A 41 5.15 -20.04 -8.75
C ARG A 41 4.69 -20.79 -7.52
N LEU A 42 3.59 -20.34 -6.91
CA LEU A 42 2.86 -21.03 -5.88
C LEU A 42 1.49 -21.43 -6.46
N PRO A 43 1.33 -22.66 -6.98
CA PRO A 43 0.12 -23.04 -7.70
C PRO A 43 -1.13 -23.02 -6.81
N GLU A 44 -1.02 -23.62 -5.63
CA GLU A 44 -2.08 -23.72 -4.61
C GLU A 44 -1.45 -23.57 -3.22
N PRO A 45 -1.08 -22.35 -2.81
CA PRO A 45 -0.49 -22.14 -1.49
C PRO A 45 -1.54 -22.24 -0.39
N GLU A 46 -1.15 -22.81 0.75
CA GLU A 46 -1.84 -22.56 2.00
C GLU A 46 -1.64 -21.09 2.38
N VAL A 47 -2.73 -20.32 2.45
CA VAL A 47 -2.69 -18.89 2.74
C VAL A 47 -3.12 -18.64 4.18
N SER A 48 -2.22 -18.08 4.98
CA SER A 48 -2.53 -17.52 6.30
C SER A 48 -2.72 -16.02 6.21
N TRP A 49 -3.64 -15.47 7.00
CA TRP A 49 -3.82 -14.02 7.14
C TRP A 49 -3.67 -13.59 8.60
N LEU A 50 -2.77 -12.64 8.85
CA LEU A 50 -2.51 -12.07 10.16
C LEU A 50 -2.80 -10.57 10.17
N VAL A 51 -3.30 -10.06 11.30
CA VAL A 51 -3.43 -8.62 11.54
C VAL A 51 -2.37 -8.17 12.54
N ARG A 52 -1.57 -7.17 12.18
CA ARG A 52 -0.47 -6.62 13.00
C ARG A 52 -0.40 -5.10 12.85
N PRO A 53 -0.23 -4.33 13.94
CA PRO A 53 -0.09 -2.87 13.86
C PRO A 53 1.05 -2.41 12.94
N ASN A 54 2.15 -3.15 12.91
CA ASN A 54 3.28 -2.89 12.01
C ASN A 54 3.52 -4.10 11.10
N ALA A 55 2.68 -4.23 10.08
CA ALA A 55 2.74 -5.35 9.13
C ALA A 55 4.11 -5.42 8.45
N SER A 56 4.58 -4.31 7.86
CA SER A 56 5.86 -4.24 7.14
C SER A 56 7.04 -4.79 7.96
N ASN A 57 7.19 -4.32 9.20
CA ASN A 57 8.26 -4.78 10.08
C ASN A 57 8.11 -6.27 10.46
N PHE A 58 6.88 -6.74 10.64
CA PHE A 58 6.61 -8.16 10.89
C PHE A 58 7.10 -9.03 9.73
N CYS A 59 6.78 -8.72 8.46
CA CYS A 59 7.26 -9.51 7.33
C CYS A 59 8.78 -9.47 7.16
N GLN A 60 9.43 -8.34 7.47
CA GLN A 60 10.90 -8.24 7.42
C GLN A 60 11.55 -9.25 8.39
N GLN A 61 11.01 -9.37 9.59
CA GLN A 61 11.53 -10.24 10.65
C GLN A 61 11.06 -11.69 10.55
N ALA A 62 9.93 -11.95 9.89
CA ALA A 62 9.35 -13.28 9.75
C ALA A 62 10.38 -14.25 9.15
N GLN A 63 10.51 -15.41 9.79
CA GLN A 63 11.33 -16.52 9.33
C GLN A 63 10.63 -17.85 9.66
N PRO A 64 10.80 -18.90 8.84
CA PRO A 64 11.51 -18.91 7.56
C PRO A 64 10.74 -18.17 6.46
N LYS A 65 11.43 -17.59 5.47
CA LYS A 65 10.81 -17.10 4.23
C LYS A 65 11.81 -17.11 3.07
N ASP A 66 11.31 -17.34 1.85
CA ASP A 66 12.10 -17.25 0.62
C ASP A 66 12.07 -15.84 0.02
N GLY A 67 11.01 -15.08 0.31
CA GLY A 67 10.83 -13.71 -0.15
C GLY A 67 9.66 -13.02 0.54
N PHE A 68 9.59 -11.70 0.37
CA PHE A 68 8.48 -10.89 0.86
C PHE A 68 8.31 -9.62 0.02
N VAL A 69 7.10 -9.06 0.04
CA VAL A 69 6.77 -7.73 -0.48
C VAL A 69 6.08 -6.94 0.63
N SER A 70 6.42 -5.65 0.72
CA SER A 70 5.78 -4.73 1.66
C SER A 70 5.11 -3.57 0.92
N ARG A 71 3.93 -3.19 1.42
CA ARG A 71 3.14 -2.01 1.05
C ARG A 71 2.84 -1.22 2.33
N PRO A 72 2.41 0.05 2.25
CA PRO A 72 2.16 0.87 3.44
C PRO A 72 1.23 0.20 4.47
N GLU A 73 0.16 -0.45 4.00
CA GLU A 73 -0.91 -1.00 4.86
C GLU A 73 -0.89 -2.53 4.99
N GLY A 74 0.16 -3.17 4.48
CA GLY A 74 0.30 -4.62 4.61
C GLY A 74 1.52 -5.16 3.89
N CYS A 75 1.80 -6.42 4.10
CA CYS A 75 2.91 -7.12 3.49
C CYS A 75 2.55 -8.59 3.32
N VAL A 76 3.38 -9.30 2.60
CA VAL A 76 3.20 -10.72 2.33
C VAL A 76 4.55 -11.38 2.23
N TYR A 77 4.68 -12.59 2.78
CA TYR A 77 5.88 -13.42 2.65
C TYR A 77 5.50 -14.86 2.32
N TRP A 78 6.42 -15.60 1.72
CA TRP A 78 6.15 -16.94 1.21
C TRP A 78 7.30 -17.92 1.42
N GLN A 79 6.97 -19.20 1.32
CA GLN A 79 7.87 -20.35 1.29
C GLN A 79 7.49 -21.23 0.10
N ILE A 80 8.35 -21.32 -0.90
CA ILE A 80 8.13 -22.03 -2.16
C ILE A 80 8.04 -23.53 -1.91
N GLN A 81 9.01 -24.11 -1.20
CA GLN A 81 9.06 -25.56 -0.95
C GLN A 81 7.88 -26.05 -0.11
N ALA A 82 7.43 -25.23 0.85
CA ALA A 82 6.30 -25.57 1.71
C ALA A 82 4.93 -25.25 1.06
N SER A 83 4.91 -24.60 -0.11
CA SER A 83 3.71 -24.03 -0.72
C SER A 83 2.87 -23.21 0.28
N ARG A 84 3.53 -22.30 1.01
CA ARG A 84 2.88 -21.45 2.03
C ARG A 84 3.04 -19.98 1.72
N CYS A 85 1.99 -19.22 2.00
CA CYS A 85 2.04 -17.78 1.97
C CYS A 85 1.35 -17.19 3.20
N THR A 86 1.88 -16.10 3.72
CA THR A 86 1.26 -15.36 4.82
C THR A 86 1.09 -13.90 4.45
N ILE A 87 -0.16 -13.46 4.40
CA ILE A 87 -0.55 -12.07 4.22
C ILE A 87 -0.65 -11.43 5.61
N VAL A 88 -0.08 -10.25 5.78
CA VAL A 88 -0.11 -9.50 7.03
C VAL A 88 -0.61 -8.09 6.74
N THR A 89 -1.68 -7.66 7.38
CA THR A 89 -2.24 -6.31 7.20
C THR A 89 -2.24 -5.55 8.52
N THR A 90 -2.41 -4.22 8.45
CA THR A 90 -2.80 -3.46 9.64
C THR A 90 -4.27 -3.74 9.98
N GLY A 91 -4.77 -3.12 11.06
CA GLY A 91 -6.19 -3.18 11.42
C GLY A 91 -7.10 -2.47 10.39
N GLN A 92 -6.51 -1.65 9.52
CA GLN A 92 -7.19 -1.02 8.40
C GLN A 92 -6.77 -1.76 7.13
N THR A 93 -7.74 -2.32 6.40
CA THR A 93 -7.46 -3.03 5.15
C THR A 93 -8.67 -3.00 4.23
N THR A 94 -8.44 -3.27 2.94
CA THR A 94 -9.48 -3.39 1.93
C THR A 94 -9.35 -4.69 1.17
N HIS A 95 -10.43 -5.08 0.48
CA HIS A 95 -10.40 -6.24 -0.40
C HIS A 95 -9.35 -6.09 -1.51
N SER A 96 -9.16 -4.87 -2.03
CA SER A 96 -8.13 -4.61 -3.04
C SER A 96 -6.72 -4.83 -2.51
N GLN A 97 -6.41 -4.29 -1.32
CA GLN A 97 -5.11 -4.49 -0.68
C GLN A 97 -4.82 -5.99 -0.46
N LEU A 98 -5.80 -6.76 0.04
CA LEU A 98 -5.66 -8.21 0.16
C LEU A 98 -5.41 -8.89 -1.20
N GLY A 99 -6.12 -8.45 -2.24
CA GLY A 99 -5.96 -8.94 -3.60
C GLY A 99 -4.56 -8.72 -4.17
N HIS A 100 -4.01 -7.51 -4.04
CA HIS A 100 -2.64 -7.22 -4.46
C HIS A 100 -1.61 -8.09 -3.74
N LEU A 101 -1.74 -8.23 -2.42
CA LEU A 101 -0.85 -9.08 -1.62
C LEU A 101 -0.97 -10.56 -2.01
N PHE A 102 -2.19 -11.03 -2.29
CA PHE A 102 -2.42 -12.40 -2.73
C PHE A 102 -1.80 -12.69 -4.10
N VAL A 103 -1.86 -11.75 -5.05
CA VAL A 103 -1.18 -11.92 -6.35
C VAL A 103 0.33 -12.07 -6.18
N HIS A 104 0.94 -11.31 -5.26
CA HIS A 104 2.35 -11.47 -4.92
C HIS A 104 2.66 -12.87 -4.36
N CYS A 105 1.76 -13.49 -3.57
CA CYS A 105 1.90 -14.90 -3.20
C CYS A 105 1.97 -15.80 -4.44
N LEU A 106 0.98 -15.72 -5.32
CA LEU A 106 0.88 -16.60 -6.50
C LEU A 106 2.12 -16.50 -7.40
N GLN A 107 2.72 -15.31 -7.49
CA GLN A 107 3.89 -15.06 -8.31
C GLN A 107 5.22 -15.26 -7.57
N ALA A 108 5.21 -15.33 -6.24
CA ALA A 108 6.38 -15.36 -5.37
C ALA A 108 7.38 -14.23 -5.71
N ARG A 109 6.88 -13.01 -5.94
CA ARG A 109 7.62 -11.78 -6.24
C ARG A 109 6.75 -10.56 -6.00
#